data_AF-A0A7C5KVZ9-F1
#
_entry.id   AF-A0A7C5KVZ9-F1
#
_cell.length_a   1.000
_cell.length_b   1.000
_cell.length_c   1.000
_cell.angle_alpha   90.00
_cell.angle_beta   90.00
_cell.angle_gamma   90.00
#
_symmetry.space_group_name_H-M   'P 1'
#
loop_
_entity.id
_entity.type
_entity.pdbx_description
1 polymer ?
#
loop_
_entity_poly.entity_id
_entity_poly.type
_entity_poly.pdbx_seq_one_letter_code
_entity_poly.pdbx_strand_id
1 'polypeptide(L)'
;MIKKSVFITLMLLLLLAFSATSVFAGQPPEGWQAEYYANKDLQGNPVYTQNEAEINYDWGFGAPLPGMPVDCFSVRWTTTTHFDQGNYTFSVTVDDGVRVWVDGDLIIDQWKVQSPTTYSAQKQLSAGKHVVQMAYFENTGSALAKLWWRQDATCPAPCPPVNPPDPCNPCQPPVVNPCPNPCPPPPPPDPCQDPACDANPCYDYVCGQENLLIDNTDPGFTWGGPLNYRHVGFGGYGANFYWTQNTVTTPANYGKWTPTFKAAGNYEVFVYVPNCNATTTNLRYRVMHNGQRHDRIVNQYQYSNQWVSLGTYYFGGANSGL
;
A
#
# COMPACT_ATOMS: atom_id res chain seq x y z
N MET A 1 -62.74 -42.06 -8.43
CA MET A 1 -61.74 -41.66 -9.44
C MET A 1 -60.45 -41.28 -8.72
N ILE A 2 -59.49 -42.21 -8.64
CA ILE A 2 -58.22 -42.03 -7.94
C ILE A 2 -57.15 -41.80 -9.02
N LYS A 3 -56.60 -40.59 -9.10
CA LYS A 3 -55.46 -40.29 -9.98
C LYS A 3 -54.17 -40.68 -9.23
N LYS A 4 -53.49 -41.71 -9.72
CA LYS A 4 -52.12 -42.08 -9.34
C LYS A 4 -51.16 -41.25 -10.19
N SER A 5 -50.28 -40.48 -9.55
CA SER A 5 -49.16 -39.81 -10.21
C SER A 5 -47.86 -40.53 -9.87
N VAL A 6 -47.09 -40.88 -10.89
CA VAL A 6 -45.77 -41.53 -10.83
C VAL A 6 -44.71 -40.42 -10.90
N PHE A 7 -43.80 -40.37 -9.92
CA PHE A 7 -42.61 -39.51 -9.99
C PHE A 7 -41.45 -40.31 -10.58
N ILE A 8 -40.93 -39.84 -11.71
CA ILE A 8 -39.71 -40.35 -12.35
C ILE A 8 -38.54 -39.51 -11.82
N THR A 9 -37.66 -40.13 -11.05
CA THR A 9 -36.42 -39.49 -10.57
C THR A 9 -35.37 -39.57 -11.68
N LEU A 10 -35.01 -38.43 -12.27
CA LEU A 10 -33.93 -38.31 -13.25
C LEU A 10 -32.59 -38.18 -12.49
N MET A 11 -31.77 -39.22 -12.49
CA MET A 11 -30.44 -39.21 -11.87
C MET A 11 -29.44 -38.63 -12.88
N LEU A 12 -29.03 -37.38 -12.65
CA LEU A 12 -28.02 -36.69 -13.46
C LEU A 12 -26.62 -37.17 -13.01
N LEU A 13 -25.97 -37.99 -13.84
CA LEU A 13 -24.60 -38.45 -13.64
C LEU A 13 -23.63 -37.33 -14.04
N LEU A 14 -23.06 -36.63 -13.06
CA LEU A 14 -22.04 -35.60 -13.29
C LEU A 14 -20.67 -36.28 -13.50
N LEU A 15 -20.21 -36.36 -14.75
CA LEU A 15 -18.82 -36.73 -15.05
C LEU A 15 -17.89 -35.57 -14.63
N LEU A 16 -17.08 -35.79 -13.60
CA LEU A 16 -15.94 -34.94 -13.27
C LEU A 16 -14.80 -35.21 -14.25
N ALA A 17 -14.57 -34.29 -15.18
CA ALA A 17 -13.32 -34.23 -15.92
C ALA A 17 -12.24 -33.62 -15.01
N PHE A 18 -11.27 -34.42 -14.60
CA PHE A 18 -10.04 -33.91 -13.97
C PHE A 18 -9.10 -33.43 -15.09
N SER A 19 -8.92 -32.12 -15.21
CA SER A 19 -7.76 -31.55 -15.89
C SER A 19 -6.60 -31.53 -14.88
N ALA A 20 -5.55 -32.30 -15.15
CA ALA A 20 -4.31 -32.21 -14.39
C ALA A 20 -3.56 -30.93 -14.82
N THR A 21 -3.48 -29.95 -13.92
CA THR A 21 -2.59 -28.79 -14.06
C THR A 21 -1.16 -29.19 -13.69
N SER A 22 -0.20 -28.69 -14.47
CA SER A 22 1.23 -28.89 -14.23
C SER A 22 1.65 -28.32 -12.87
N VAL A 23 2.35 -29.12 -12.07
CA VAL A 23 2.84 -28.75 -10.74
C VAL A 23 4.15 -27.99 -10.90
N PHE A 24 4.15 -26.68 -10.61
CA PHE A 24 5.38 -25.98 -10.25
C PHE A 24 5.82 -26.49 -8.87
N ALA A 25 7.02 -27.07 -8.78
CA ALA A 25 7.57 -27.54 -7.51
C ALA A 25 7.85 -26.34 -6.59
N GLY A 26 7.17 -26.28 -5.42
CA GLY A 26 7.48 -25.32 -4.36
C GLY A 26 6.29 -24.69 -3.60
N GLN A 27 5.04 -25.04 -3.88
CA GLN A 27 3.90 -24.50 -3.12
C GLN A 27 3.81 -25.12 -1.69
N PRO A 28 3.71 -24.31 -0.63
CA PRO A 28 3.51 -24.80 0.73
C PRO A 28 2.12 -25.41 0.94
N PRO A 29 1.92 -26.26 1.97
CA PRO A 29 0.59 -26.75 2.36
C PRO A 29 -0.33 -25.70 3.03
N GLU A 30 0.05 -24.43 3.11
CA GLU A 30 -0.72 -23.35 3.74
C GLU A 30 -0.60 -22.09 2.86
N GLY A 31 -1.72 -21.56 2.37
CA GLY A 31 -1.74 -20.45 1.40
C GLY A 31 -1.25 -19.11 1.96
N TRP A 32 -1.43 -18.05 1.17
CA TRP A 32 -1.19 -16.67 1.55
C TRP A 32 -2.43 -16.07 2.20
N GLN A 33 -2.25 -15.43 3.36
CA GLN A 33 -3.22 -14.47 3.86
C GLN A 33 -2.98 -13.13 3.16
N ALA A 34 -3.89 -12.73 2.28
CA ALA A 34 -3.87 -11.47 1.58
C ALA A 34 -4.74 -10.43 2.30
N GLU A 35 -4.20 -9.23 2.50
CA GLU A 35 -4.90 -8.05 3.04
C GLU A 35 -4.84 -6.93 2.00
N TYR A 36 -6.00 -6.52 1.49
CA TYR A 36 -6.11 -5.51 0.44
C TYR A 36 -6.55 -4.16 0.98
N TYR A 37 -5.89 -3.08 0.57
CA TYR A 37 -6.12 -1.73 1.05
C TYR A 37 -6.50 -0.80 -0.11
N ALA A 38 -7.52 0.04 0.07
CA ALA A 38 -7.92 1.07 -0.90
C ALA A 38 -7.05 2.35 -0.78
N ASN A 39 -5.76 2.16 -0.55
CA ASN A 39 -4.72 3.19 -0.55
C ASN A 39 -3.37 2.52 -0.84
N LYS A 40 -2.39 3.26 -1.35
CA LYS A 40 -1.05 2.75 -1.66
C LYS A 40 -0.12 2.55 -0.45
N ASP A 41 -0.53 2.96 0.74
CA ASP A 41 0.36 3.10 1.91
C ASP A 41 0.13 2.03 2.99
N LEU A 42 -0.70 1.02 2.73
CA LEU A 42 -1.09 -0.04 3.69
C LEU A 42 -1.67 0.54 5.00
N GLN A 43 -2.39 1.66 4.91
CA GLN A 43 -2.93 2.37 6.07
C GLN A 43 -4.39 2.00 6.34
N GLY A 44 -4.77 2.06 7.62
CA GLY A 44 -6.13 1.77 8.07
C GLY A 44 -6.44 0.28 8.08
N ASN A 45 -7.73 -0.06 8.10
CA ASN A 45 -8.18 -1.44 8.01
C ASN A 45 -8.19 -1.91 6.55
N PRO A 46 -7.80 -3.17 6.27
CA PRO A 46 -7.95 -3.72 4.94
C PRO A 46 -9.44 -3.81 4.55
N VAL A 47 -9.73 -3.54 3.29
CA VAL A 47 -11.08 -3.65 2.69
C VAL A 47 -11.44 -5.13 2.48
N TYR A 48 -10.46 -5.95 2.11
CA TYR A 48 -10.61 -7.39 1.97
C TYR A 48 -9.49 -8.13 2.70
N THR A 49 -9.84 -9.29 3.24
CA THR A 49 -8.89 -10.25 3.80
C THR A 49 -9.29 -11.64 3.33
N GLN A 50 -8.41 -12.32 2.60
CA GLN A 50 -8.73 -13.62 2.00
C GLN A 50 -7.50 -14.53 1.89
N ASN A 51 -7.74 -15.82 1.75
CA ASN A 51 -6.68 -16.80 1.52
C ASN A 51 -6.49 -17.03 0.01
N GLU A 52 -5.23 -17.05 -0.42
CA GLU A 52 -4.84 -17.19 -1.82
C GLU A 52 -3.79 -18.31 -1.96
N ALA A 53 -3.81 -19.03 -3.06
CA ALA A 53 -2.84 -20.12 -3.27
C ALA A 53 -1.44 -19.57 -3.60
N GLU A 54 -1.36 -18.53 -4.42
CA GLU A 54 -0.11 -17.96 -4.92
C GLU A 54 -0.22 -16.44 -5.10
N ILE A 55 0.92 -15.77 -5.21
CA ILE A 55 1.01 -14.37 -5.65
C ILE A 55 1.45 -14.40 -7.12
N ASN A 56 0.48 -14.43 -8.02
CA ASN A 56 0.71 -14.50 -9.46
C ASN A 56 -0.36 -13.69 -10.21
N TYR A 57 -0.31 -12.38 -10.02
CA TYR A 57 -1.31 -11.45 -10.50
C TYR A 57 -0.80 -10.58 -11.65
N ASP A 58 -1.69 -10.38 -12.62
CA ASP A 58 -1.56 -9.43 -13.72
C ASP A 58 -2.97 -8.84 -13.93
N TRP A 59 -3.21 -7.71 -13.29
CA TRP A 59 -4.52 -7.03 -13.34
C TRP A 59 -4.61 -6.10 -14.55
N GLY A 60 -3.51 -5.85 -15.27
CA GLY A 60 -3.43 -4.83 -16.29
C GLY A 60 -3.94 -3.49 -15.74
N PHE A 61 -4.83 -2.82 -16.47
CA PHE A 61 -5.47 -1.57 -16.04
C PHE A 61 -6.73 -1.78 -15.17
N GLY A 62 -6.84 -2.92 -14.50
CA GLY A 62 -8.01 -3.32 -13.72
C GLY A 62 -7.79 -3.24 -12.21
N ALA A 63 -8.90 -3.23 -11.46
CA ALA A 63 -8.85 -3.35 -10.00
C ALA A 63 -8.57 -4.80 -9.57
N PRO A 64 -7.93 -5.01 -8.39
CA PRO A 64 -7.55 -6.35 -7.95
C PRO A 64 -8.75 -7.20 -7.54
N LEU A 65 -9.80 -6.56 -7.02
CA LEU A 65 -11.04 -7.18 -6.59
C LEU A 65 -12.23 -6.26 -6.92
N PRO A 66 -13.45 -6.80 -7.12
CA PRO A 66 -14.64 -5.99 -7.31
C PRO A 66 -14.84 -5.02 -6.13
N GLY A 67 -15.06 -3.73 -6.40
CA GLY A 67 -15.27 -2.70 -5.37
C GLY A 67 -13.98 -2.05 -4.85
N MET A 68 -12.81 -2.53 -5.26
CA MET A 68 -11.54 -1.83 -5.02
C MET A 68 -11.26 -0.75 -6.06
N PRO A 69 -10.45 0.27 -5.72
CA PRO A 69 -9.96 1.22 -6.71
C PRO A 69 -9.09 0.52 -7.75
N VAL A 70 -9.11 1.02 -8.99
CA VAL A 70 -8.25 0.54 -10.09
C VAL A 70 -6.80 0.95 -9.87
N ASP A 71 -6.59 2.19 -9.44
CA ASP A 71 -5.29 2.77 -9.16
C ASP A 71 -5.12 2.96 -7.64
N CYS A 72 -3.90 3.21 -7.17
CA CYS A 72 -3.61 3.63 -5.80
C CYS A 72 -4.12 2.66 -4.71
N PHE A 73 -3.93 1.36 -4.92
CA PHE A 73 -4.20 0.33 -3.92
C PHE A 73 -2.89 -0.30 -3.42
N SER A 74 -2.98 -1.04 -2.34
CA SER A 74 -1.86 -1.85 -1.85
C SER A 74 -2.36 -3.18 -1.31
N VAL A 75 -1.45 -4.14 -1.28
CA VAL A 75 -1.74 -5.49 -0.79
C VAL A 75 -0.57 -5.95 0.08
N ARG A 76 -0.90 -6.59 1.20
CA ARG A 76 0.05 -7.33 2.03
C ARG A 76 -0.31 -8.80 2.02
N TRP A 77 0.61 -9.63 1.56
CA TRP A 77 0.51 -11.08 1.64
C TRP A 77 1.46 -11.60 2.71
N THR A 78 0.96 -12.49 3.56
CA THR A 78 1.76 -13.18 4.57
C THR A 78 1.50 -14.68 4.50
N THR A 79 2.56 -15.49 4.56
CA THR A 79 2.45 -16.95 4.70
C THR A 79 3.50 -17.48 5.67
N THR A 80 3.24 -18.65 6.24
CA THR A 80 4.23 -19.43 6.98
C THR A 80 4.42 -20.75 6.25
N THR A 81 5.64 -21.01 5.79
CA THR A 81 5.94 -22.22 5.01
C THR A 81 7.19 -22.92 5.52
N HIS A 82 7.25 -24.23 5.31
CA HIS A 82 8.44 -25.02 5.57
C HIS A 82 9.48 -24.81 4.47
N PHE A 83 10.74 -24.62 4.85
CA PHE A 83 11.91 -24.66 3.97
C PHE A 83 12.89 -25.74 4.45
N ASP A 84 13.65 -26.30 3.52
CA ASP A 84 14.83 -27.09 3.85
C ASP A 84 16.00 -26.15 4.15
N GLN A 85 17.02 -26.66 4.84
CA GLN A 85 18.23 -25.87 5.06
C GLN A 85 18.91 -25.58 3.70
N GLY A 86 19.17 -24.32 3.40
CA GLY A 86 19.82 -23.94 2.15
C GLY A 86 19.78 -22.46 1.84
N ASN A 87 20.45 -22.08 0.75
CA ASN A 87 20.33 -20.73 0.21
C ASN A 87 19.15 -20.69 -0.77
N TYR A 88 18.29 -19.69 -0.63
CA TYR A 88 17.14 -19.50 -1.50
C TYR A 88 17.23 -18.16 -2.22
N THR A 89 16.94 -18.16 -3.51
CA THR A 89 16.75 -16.93 -4.28
C THR A 89 15.26 -16.62 -4.35
N PHE A 90 14.82 -15.56 -3.67
CA PHE A 90 13.50 -14.96 -3.79
C PHE A 90 13.49 -14.00 -4.97
N SER A 91 12.41 -14.00 -5.76
CA SER A 91 12.27 -13.14 -6.93
C SER A 91 10.85 -12.61 -7.04
N VAL A 92 10.74 -11.33 -7.38
CA VAL A 92 9.47 -10.65 -7.59
C VAL A 92 9.48 -9.96 -8.94
N THR A 93 8.33 -9.92 -9.61
CA THR A 93 8.07 -8.96 -10.70
C THR A 93 6.88 -8.12 -10.29
N VAL A 94 7.05 -6.81 -10.27
CA VAL A 94 6.02 -5.86 -9.84
C VAL A 94 5.94 -4.63 -10.74
N ASP A 95 4.75 -4.08 -10.82
CA ASP A 95 4.40 -2.74 -11.30
C ASP A 95 3.28 -2.28 -10.36
N ASP A 96 3.46 -1.36 -9.41
CA ASP A 96 4.64 -0.53 -9.12
C ASP A 96 5.58 -1.14 -8.06
N GLY A 97 5.40 -0.79 -6.78
CA GLY A 97 6.42 -0.92 -5.73
C GLY A 97 6.27 -2.15 -4.86
N VAL A 98 7.38 -2.63 -4.30
CA VAL A 98 7.42 -3.88 -3.53
C VAL A 98 8.39 -3.84 -2.36
N ARG A 99 8.03 -4.55 -1.30
CA ARG A 99 8.94 -5.00 -0.25
C ARG A 99 8.72 -6.47 0.07
N VAL A 100 9.81 -7.20 0.31
CA VAL A 100 9.75 -8.62 0.71
C VAL A 100 10.55 -8.84 1.97
N TRP A 101 9.93 -9.54 2.94
CA TRP A 101 10.57 -9.96 4.18
C TRP A 101 10.56 -11.47 4.32
N VAL A 102 11.63 -12.00 4.91
CA VAL A 102 11.71 -13.40 5.36
C VAL A 102 12.16 -13.40 6.81
N ASP A 103 11.34 -13.97 7.70
CA ASP A 103 11.50 -13.92 9.17
C ASP A 103 11.68 -12.51 9.74
N GLY A 104 11.04 -11.52 9.11
CA GLY A 104 11.15 -10.12 9.49
C GLY A 104 12.35 -9.38 8.88
N ASP A 105 13.28 -10.08 8.23
CA ASP A 105 14.40 -9.44 7.53
C ASP A 105 13.96 -8.93 6.16
N LEU A 106 14.10 -7.62 5.92
CA LEU A 106 13.79 -6.97 4.64
C LEU A 106 14.85 -7.34 3.60
N ILE A 107 14.52 -8.23 2.66
CA ILE A 107 15.45 -8.73 1.64
C ILE A 107 15.31 -8.01 0.29
N ILE A 108 14.16 -7.41 0.01
CA ILE A 108 13.91 -6.58 -1.19
C ILE A 108 13.18 -5.31 -0.74
N ASP A 109 13.72 -4.13 -1.05
CA ASP A 109 13.08 -2.83 -0.77
C ASP A 109 13.08 -1.95 -2.02
N GLN A 110 11.98 -1.94 -2.74
CA GLN A 110 11.77 -1.15 -3.96
C GLN A 110 10.41 -0.48 -3.89
N TRP A 111 10.18 0.30 -2.83
CA TRP A 111 8.94 1.03 -2.59
C TRP A 111 8.87 2.35 -3.38
N LYS A 112 8.81 2.24 -4.71
CA LYS A 112 8.82 3.37 -5.65
C LYS A 112 7.93 3.08 -6.86
N VAL A 113 7.46 4.15 -7.50
CA VAL A 113 6.74 4.09 -8.79
C VAL A 113 7.70 3.65 -9.88
N GLN A 114 7.33 2.66 -10.67
CA GLN A 114 8.18 2.05 -11.70
C GLN A 114 7.36 1.17 -12.65
N SER A 115 7.78 1.08 -13.92
CA SER A 115 7.26 0.07 -14.86
C SER A 115 7.62 -1.36 -14.44
N PRO A 116 7.05 -2.41 -15.08
CA PRO A 116 7.23 -3.79 -14.66
C PRO A 116 8.71 -4.18 -14.55
N THR A 117 9.15 -4.48 -13.33
CA THR A 117 10.56 -4.74 -13.03
C THR A 117 10.71 -5.97 -12.15
N THR A 118 11.70 -6.81 -12.48
CA THR A 118 12.06 -7.98 -11.68
C THR A 118 13.21 -7.66 -10.72
N TYR A 119 13.04 -8.04 -9.46
CA TYR A 119 14.08 -7.98 -8.42
C TYR A 119 14.29 -9.37 -7.81
N SER A 120 15.52 -9.65 -7.39
CA SER A 120 15.86 -10.90 -6.71
C SER A 120 16.77 -10.64 -5.52
N ALA A 121 16.63 -11.45 -4.47
CA ALA A 121 17.50 -11.45 -3.31
C ALA A 121 17.73 -12.86 -2.80
N GLN A 122 18.92 -13.12 -2.28
CA GLN A 122 19.26 -14.40 -1.67
C GLN A 122 19.09 -14.36 -0.16
N LYS A 123 18.62 -15.46 0.42
CA LYS A 123 18.49 -15.66 1.86
C LYS A 123 18.90 -17.08 2.22
N GLN A 124 19.86 -17.20 3.13
CA GLN A 124 20.17 -18.47 3.77
C GLN A 124 19.09 -18.79 4.82
N LEU A 125 18.49 -19.96 4.72
CA LEU A 125 17.45 -20.45 5.63
C LEU A 125 17.90 -21.73 6.33
N SER A 126 17.48 -21.88 7.59
CA SER A 126 17.51 -23.14 8.32
C SER A 126 16.40 -24.07 7.82
N ALA A 127 16.48 -25.35 8.15
CA ALA A 127 15.32 -26.23 7.96
C ALA A 127 14.22 -25.86 8.98
N GLY A 128 12.97 -25.75 8.54
CA GLY A 128 11.83 -25.47 9.43
C GLY A 128 10.81 -24.50 8.83
N LYS A 129 9.86 -24.05 9.67
CA LYS A 129 8.85 -23.04 9.30
C LYS A 129 9.46 -21.64 9.33
N HIS A 130 9.27 -20.90 8.24
CA HIS A 130 9.68 -19.51 8.08
C HIS A 130 8.49 -18.64 7.64
N VAL A 131 8.49 -17.39 8.08
CA VAL A 131 7.47 -16.41 7.68
C VAL A 131 7.95 -15.67 6.44
N VAL A 132 7.13 -15.63 5.40
CA VAL A 132 7.38 -14.80 4.22
C VAL A 132 6.27 -13.77 4.12
N GLN A 133 6.66 -12.51 3.95
CA GLN A 133 5.74 -11.40 3.76
C GLN A 133 6.11 -10.63 2.49
N MET A 134 5.13 -10.28 1.68
CA MET A 134 5.28 -9.33 0.59
C MET A 134 4.30 -8.18 0.78
N ALA A 135 4.80 -6.96 0.71
CA ALA A 135 3.99 -5.75 0.56
C ALA A 135 4.15 -5.24 -0.86
N TYR A 136 3.06 -4.78 -1.44
CA TYR A 136 2.99 -4.25 -2.79
C TYR A 136 2.09 -3.02 -2.82
N PHE A 137 2.39 -2.07 -3.70
CA PHE A 137 1.43 -1.03 -4.06
C PHE A 137 1.38 -0.82 -5.57
N GLU A 138 0.19 -0.46 -6.03
CA GLU A 138 -0.07 0.14 -7.33
C GLU A 138 -0.25 1.65 -7.15
N ASN A 139 0.39 2.47 -7.97
CA ASN A 139 0.12 3.90 -8.02
C ASN A 139 -0.86 4.22 -9.14
N THR A 140 -0.48 4.07 -10.40
CA THR A 140 -1.39 4.30 -11.53
C THR A 140 -0.95 3.52 -12.75
N GLY A 141 -1.91 3.05 -13.55
CA GLY A 141 -1.62 2.43 -14.84
C GLY A 141 -1.82 0.92 -14.79
N SER A 142 -0.76 0.16 -15.08
CA SER A 142 -0.86 -1.29 -15.16
C SER A 142 -0.37 -1.91 -13.86
N ALA A 143 -1.19 -2.75 -13.24
CA ALA A 143 -0.86 -3.39 -11.98
C ALA A 143 -0.47 -4.87 -12.17
N LEU A 144 0.68 -5.26 -11.64
CA LEU A 144 1.19 -6.64 -11.66
C LEU A 144 1.97 -6.95 -10.38
N ALA A 145 1.73 -8.14 -9.82
CA ALA A 145 2.46 -8.63 -8.65
C ALA A 145 2.68 -10.14 -8.72
N LYS A 146 3.95 -10.55 -8.80
CA LYS A 146 4.36 -11.96 -8.84
C LYS A 146 5.49 -12.20 -7.86
N LEU A 147 5.42 -13.27 -7.07
CA LEU A 147 6.49 -13.71 -6.16
C LEU A 147 6.74 -15.20 -6.32
N TRP A 148 8.01 -15.57 -6.43
CA TRP A 148 8.45 -16.96 -6.41
C TRP A 148 9.84 -17.08 -5.77
N TRP A 149 10.23 -18.29 -5.42
CA TRP A 149 11.58 -18.58 -4.96
C TRP A 149 12.05 -19.95 -5.46
N ARG A 150 13.37 -20.15 -5.43
CA ARG A 150 14.00 -21.44 -5.66
C ARG A 150 15.10 -21.65 -4.64
N GLN A 151 15.32 -22.89 -4.23
CA GLN A 151 16.54 -23.27 -3.55
C GLN A 151 17.67 -23.24 -4.57
N ASP A 152 18.75 -22.56 -4.26
CA ASP A 152 19.93 -22.57 -5.12
C ASP A 152 20.58 -23.94 -5.07
N ALA A 153 21.16 -24.37 -6.20
CA ALA A 153 21.89 -25.63 -6.23
C ALA A 153 22.99 -25.58 -5.16
N THR A 154 22.95 -26.52 -4.22
CA THR A 154 24.10 -26.77 -3.36
C THR A 154 25.24 -27.19 -4.28
N CYS A 155 26.38 -26.51 -4.19
CA CYS A 155 27.58 -27.01 -4.85
C CYS A 155 27.76 -28.45 -4.35
N PRO A 156 27.94 -29.46 -5.23
CA PRO A 156 28.24 -30.81 -4.78
C PRO A 156 29.42 -30.72 -3.81
N ALA A 157 29.39 -31.51 -2.74
CA ALA A 157 30.42 -31.56 -1.71
C ALA A 157 31.83 -31.38 -2.30
N PRO A 158 32.76 -30.67 -1.59
CA PRO A 158 34.08 -30.38 -2.12
C PRO A 158 34.68 -31.63 -2.73
N CYS A 159 35.19 -31.50 -3.97
CA CYS A 159 35.82 -32.59 -4.69
C CYS A 159 36.75 -33.36 -3.73
N PRO A 160 36.78 -34.71 -3.78
CA PRO A 160 37.69 -35.49 -2.95
C PRO A 160 39.11 -34.90 -3.08
N PRO A 161 39.86 -34.77 -1.97
CA PRO A 161 41.16 -34.12 -1.99
C PRO A 161 42.05 -34.82 -3.02
N VAL A 162 42.35 -34.12 -4.11
CA VAL A 162 43.30 -34.60 -5.11
C VAL A 162 44.69 -34.37 -4.52
N ASN A 163 45.38 -35.45 -4.22
CA ASN A 163 46.80 -35.43 -3.85
C ASN A 163 47.58 -36.08 -5.01
N PRO A 164 48.48 -35.36 -5.70
CA PRO A 164 49.01 -34.02 -5.39
C PRO A 164 48.13 -32.85 -5.86
N PRO A 165 48.29 -31.64 -5.26
CA PRO A 165 47.57 -30.43 -5.65
C PRO A 165 47.86 -30.03 -7.10
N ASP A 166 46.80 -29.78 -7.89
CA ASP A 166 46.90 -29.22 -9.24
C ASP A 166 47.09 -27.69 -9.17
N PRO A 167 48.22 -27.14 -9.66
CA PRO A 167 48.49 -25.70 -9.63
C PRO A 167 47.61 -24.85 -10.56
N CYS A 168 46.68 -25.45 -11.33
CA CYS A 168 45.85 -24.75 -12.32
C CYS A 168 44.36 -24.63 -11.97
N ASN A 169 43.89 -25.01 -10.77
CA ASN A 169 42.46 -24.94 -10.43
C ASN A 169 42.08 -23.66 -9.62
N PRO A 170 41.33 -22.70 -10.20
CA PRO A 170 40.91 -21.47 -9.53
C PRO A 170 39.72 -21.64 -8.55
N CYS A 171 39.23 -22.85 -8.31
CA CYS A 171 38.10 -23.11 -7.41
C CYS A 171 38.47 -23.20 -5.91
N GLN A 172 39.61 -22.68 -5.48
CA GLN A 172 39.89 -22.53 -4.05
C GLN A 172 39.48 -21.13 -3.58
N PRO A 173 38.49 -20.99 -2.68
CA PRO A 173 38.30 -19.73 -1.98
C PRO A 173 39.57 -19.42 -1.15
N PRO A 174 40.04 -18.16 -1.10
CA PRO A 174 41.19 -17.80 -0.28
C PRO A 174 40.93 -18.17 1.18
N VAL A 175 41.90 -18.85 1.79
CA VAL A 175 41.88 -19.20 3.22
C VAL A 175 41.99 -17.91 4.02
N VAL A 176 40.87 -17.41 4.53
CA VAL A 176 40.86 -16.35 5.55
C VAL A 176 40.70 -17.04 6.91
N ASN A 177 41.78 -17.06 7.69
CA ASN A 177 41.79 -17.50 9.09
C ASN A 177 41.85 -16.27 10.01
N PRO A 178 41.48 -16.41 11.29
CA PRO A 178 40.25 -15.91 11.89
C PRO A 178 40.41 -14.48 12.46
N CYS A 179 39.28 -13.81 12.69
CA CYS A 179 39.24 -12.49 13.34
C CYS A 179 40.00 -12.48 14.68
N PRO A 180 40.76 -11.41 14.99
CA PRO A 180 40.80 -10.88 16.33
C PRO A 180 39.73 -9.79 16.47
N ASN A 181 38.80 -10.02 17.40
CA ASN A 181 37.94 -8.97 17.98
C ASN A 181 38.84 -7.81 18.48
N PRO A 182 38.36 -6.55 18.47
CA PRO A 182 37.45 -6.14 19.53
C PRO A 182 36.13 -5.54 19.04
N CYS A 183 35.11 -5.71 19.88
CA CYS A 183 33.74 -5.28 19.68
C CYS A 183 33.65 -3.77 19.36
N PRO A 184 32.67 -3.35 18.55
CA PRO A 184 32.29 -1.94 18.51
C PRO A 184 31.85 -1.49 19.91
N PRO A 185 32.21 -0.25 20.32
CA PRO A 185 31.77 0.30 21.59
C PRO A 185 30.24 0.37 21.68
N PRO A 186 29.65 0.31 22.88
CA PRO A 186 28.21 0.42 23.07
C PRO A 186 27.69 1.75 22.48
N PRO A 187 26.46 1.77 21.95
CA PRO A 187 25.85 3.02 21.50
C PRO A 187 25.79 4.01 22.67
N PRO A 188 25.96 5.31 22.41
CA PRO A 188 25.83 6.34 23.45
C PRO A 188 24.45 6.25 24.11
N PRO A 189 24.33 6.54 25.42
CA PRO A 189 23.05 6.58 26.10
C PRO A 189 22.10 7.54 25.37
N ASP A 190 20.87 7.08 25.18
CA ASP A 190 19.72 7.87 24.73
C ASP A 190 19.63 9.19 25.54
N PRO A 191 19.86 10.36 24.93
CA PRO A 191 19.66 11.62 25.60
C PRO A 191 18.18 11.97 25.52
N CYS A 192 17.52 11.76 26.68
CA CYS A 192 16.21 12.29 27.08
C CYS A 192 14.99 11.37 26.83
N GLN A 193 14.92 10.30 27.62
CA GLN A 193 13.78 10.14 28.53
C GLN A 193 13.81 11.30 29.54
N ASP A 194 13.08 12.37 29.26
CA ASP A 194 12.77 13.43 30.22
C ASP A 194 11.32 13.26 30.70
N PRO A 195 11.08 12.97 31.99
CA PRO A 195 9.74 12.97 32.59
C PRO A 195 9.10 14.37 32.75
N ALA A 196 9.62 15.43 32.12
CA ALA A 196 9.10 16.80 32.23
C ALA A 196 8.39 17.35 30.97
N CYS A 197 7.94 16.50 30.04
CA CYS A 197 7.05 16.93 28.95
C CYS A 197 5.55 16.93 29.29
N ASP A 198 5.16 16.76 30.56
CA ASP A 198 3.80 16.98 31.07
C ASP A 198 3.62 18.39 31.66
N ALA A 199 4.11 19.41 30.95
CA ALA A 199 3.81 20.81 31.27
C ALA A 199 3.96 21.73 30.04
N ASN A 200 3.12 21.54 29.02
CA ASN A 200 2.76 22.63 28.12
C ASN A 200 1.23 22.81 28.08
N PRO A 201 0.66 23.81 28.78
CA PRO A 201 -0.76 24.10 28.75
C PRO A 201 -1.06 25.00 27.53
N CYS A 202 -0.98 24.46 26.32
CA CYS A 202 -1.36 25.17 25.09
C CYS A 202 -1.74 24.19 23.97
N TYR A 203 -2.69 23.29 24.22
CA TYR A 203 -3.69 22.89 23.22
C TYR A 203 -4.95 22.57 24.00
N ASP A 204 -5.72 23.63 24.28
CA ASP A 204 -7.08 23.49 24.80
C ASP A 204 -7.93 22.88 23.68
N TYR A 205 -7.96 21.54 23.65
CA TYR A 205 -9.00 20.81 22.97
C TYR A 205 -10.28 21.05 23.77
N VAL A 206 -10.95 22.16 23.47
CA VAL A 206 -12.25 22.50 24.06
C VAL A 206 -13.21 21.36 23.72
N CYS A 207 -13.45 20.49 24.70
CA CYS A 207 -14.41 19.41 24.60
C CYS A 207 -15.81 20.04 24.42
N GLY A 208 -16.37 19.96 23.21
CA GLY A 208 -17.69 20.50 22.88
C GLY A 208 -17.80 21.28 21.56
N GLN A 209 -16.70 21.53 20.83
CA GLN A 209 -16.78 21.98 19.44
C GLN A 209 -16.89 20.74 18.54
N GLU A 210 -18.05 20.52 17.91
CA GLU A 210 -18.17 19.51 16.85
C GLU A 210 -17.25 19.90 15.68
N ASN A 211 -16.30 19.04 15.32
CA ASN A 211 -15.52 19.19 14.10
C ASN A 211 -16.48 19.22 12.90
N LEU A 212 -16.58 20.36 12.22
CA LEU A 212 -17.38 20.48 11.00
C LEU A 212 -16.60 19.81 9.86
N LEU A 213 -17.01 18.60 9.52
CA LEU A 213 -16.43 17.80 8.46
C LEU A 213 -17.38 17.81 7.27
N ILE A 214 -16.88 18.21 6.10
CA ILE A 214 -17.67 18.29 4.87
C ILE A 214 -16.92 17.56 3.76
N ASP A 215 -17.65 16.70 3.07
CA ASP A 215 -17.18 15.84 2.01
C ASP A 215 -17.70 16.31 0.63
N ASN A 216 -17.14 15.80 -0.46
CA ASN A 216 -17.62 16.08 -1.81
C ASN A 216 -18.99 15.44 -2.15
N THR A 217 -19.52 14.58 -1.29
CA THR A 217 -20.89 14.04 -1.41
C THR A 217 -21.92 14.83 -0.60
N ASP A 218 -21.49 15.78 0.23
CA ASP A 218 -22.39 16.57 1.07
C ASP A 218 -23.13 17.67 0.29
N PRO A 219 -24.34 18.08 0.73
CA PRO A 219 -25.14 19.11 0.06
C PRO A 219 -24.46 20.47 -0.13
N GLY A 220 -23.41 20.77 0.65
CA GLY A 220 -22.64 22.00 0.55
C GLY A 220 -21.57 21.99 -0.55
N PHE A 221 -21.34 20.85 -1.21
CA PHE A 221 -20.36 20.73 -2.28
C PHE A 221 -20.94 21.06 -3.66
N THR A 222 -20.16 21.79 -4.45
CA THR A 222 -20.44 22.05 -5.86
C THR A 222 -19.18 21.87 -6.70
N TRP A 223 -19.32 21.24 -7.86
CA TRP A 223 -18.28 21.21 -8.89
C TRP A 223 -18.46 22.38 -9.84
N GLY A 224 -17.40 23.16 -10.06
CA GLY A 224 -17.32 24.14 -11.12
C GLY A 224 -16.41 23.67 -12.24
N GLY A 225 -16.78 23.97 -13.49
CA GLY A 225 -16.02 23.61 -14.69
C GLY A 225 -16.65 22.49 -15.52
N PRO A 226 -16.07 22.15 -16.68
CA PRO A 226 -16.63 21.15 -17.58
C PRO A 226 -16.63 19.73 -16.99
N LEU A 227 -17.75 19.02 -17.08
CA LEU A 227 -17.91 17.68 -16.50
C LEU A 227 -16.99 16.62 -17.14
N ASN A 228 -16.55 16.81 -18.37
CA ASN A 228 -15.64 15.89 -19.07
C ASN A 228 -14.22 15.87 -18.47
N TYR A 229 -13.88 16.83 -17.59
CA TYR A 229 -12.63 16.86 -16.84
C TYR A 229 -12.82 16.56 -15.35
N ARG A 230 -14.04 16.17 -14.94
CA ARG A 230 -14.32 15.73 -13.57
C ARG A 230 -14.14 14.23 -13.49
N HIS A 231 -13.04 13.80 -12.89
CA HIS A 231 -12.77 12.40 -12.65
C HIS A 231 -13.13 12.04 -11.20
N VAL A 232 -13.66 10.84 -11.01
CA VAL A 232 -13.90 10.26 -9.69
C VAL A 232 -12.74 9.33 -9.38
N GLY A 233 -12.03 9.64 -8.31
CA GLY A 233 -11.12 8.71 -7.65
C GLY A 233 -11.83 8.02 -6.48
N PHE A 234 -11.30 6.87 -6.07
CA PHE A 234 -11.81 6.09 -4.95
C PHE A 234 -10.76 6.06 -3.84
N GLY A 235 -11.20 6.05 -2.58
CA GLY A 235 -10.35 6.23 -1.40
C GLY A 235 -10.48 7.62 -0.78
N GLY A 236 -9.62 7.92 0.20
CA GLY A 236 -9.69 9.16 1.00
C GLY A 236 -10.82 9.17 2.04
N TYR A 237 -11.08 10.34 2.65
CA TYR A 237 -12.22 10.52 3.54
C TYR A 237 -13.54 10.39 2.74
N GLY A 238 -14.55 9.68 3.24
CA GLY A 238 -15.83 9.52 2.53
C GLY A 238 -15.84 8.50 1.37
N ALA A 239 -14.73 7.78 1.16
CA ALA A 239 -14.55 6.70 0.16
C ALA A 239 -14.45 7.12 -1.32
N ASN A 240 -14.59 8.40 -1.66
CA ASN A 240 -14.27 8.92 -2.98
C ASN A 240 -13.68 10.34 -2.92
N PHE A 241 -13.13 10.79 -4.05
CA PHE A 241 -12.71 12.18 -4.23
C PHE A 241 -12.85 12.56 -5.71
N TYR A 242 -12.86 13.86 -6.00
CA TYR A 242 -12.78 14.35 -7.38
C TYR A 242 -11.37 14.83 -7.71
N TRP A 243 -10.89 14.50 -8.91
CA TRP A 243 -9.64 15.04 -9.43
C TRP A 243 -9.83 15.56 -10.86
N THR A 244 -8.92 16.44 -11.28
CA THR A 244 -8.95 17.08 -12.60
C THR A 244 -7.56 17.53 -13.02
N GLN A 245 -7.32 17.56 -14.32
CA GLN A 245 -6.10 18.11 -14.91
C GLN A 245 -6.32 19.58 -15.26
N ASN A 246 -6.00 20.46 -14.32
CA ASN A 246 -5.97 21.89 -14.61
C ASN A 246 -4.58 22.29 -15.10
N THR A 247 -4.53 23.06 -16.17
CA THR A 247 -3.31 23.73 -16.62
C THR A 247 -3.43 25.23 -16.42
N VAL A 248 -2.32 25.95 -16.58
CA VAL A 248 -2.32 27.43 -16.55
C VAL A 248 -3.23 28.04 -17.62
N THR A 249 -3.56 27.32 -18.70
CA THR A 249 -4.46 27.76 -19.77
C THR A 249 -5.87 27.21 -19.67
N THR A 250 -6.14 26.27 -18.77
CA THR A 250 -7.46 25.68 -18.52
C THR A 250 -7.80 25.62 -17.01
N PRO A 251 -7.86 26.76 -16.29
CA PRO A 251 -8.03 26.78 -14.84
C PRO A 251 -9.50 26.58 -14.38
N ALA A 252 -10.36 26.03 -15.24
CA ALA A 252 -11.80 26.14 -15.09
C ALA A 252 -12.42 25.17 -14.08
N ASN A 253 -11.71 24.11 -13.69
CA ASN A 253 -12.26 23.10 -12.80
C ASN A 253 -11.92 23.37 -11.33
N TYR A 254 -12.92 23.32 -10.45
CA TYR A 254 -12.73 23.47 -9.02
C TYR A 254 -13.81 22.74 -8.23
N GLY A 255 -13.47 22.33 -7.00
CA GLY A 255 -14.44 21.99 -5.97
C GLY A 255 -14.71 23.19 -5.08
N LYS A 256 -15.98 23.47 -4.78
CA LYS A 256 -16.39 24.49 -3.81
C LYS A 256 -17.24 23.85 -2.74
N TRP A 257 -16.82 24.00 -1.49
CA TRP A 257 -17.58 23.62 -0.30
C TRP A 257 -18.14 24.88 0.37
N THR A 258 -19.42 24.85 0.75
CA THR A 258 -20.10 25.96 1.41
C THR A 258 -20.61 25.50 2.79
N PRO A 259 -19.72 25.45 3.81
CA PRO A 259 -20.09 25.08 5.19
C PRO A 259 -21.16 25.99 5.80
N THR A 260 -22.04 25.41 6.61
CA THR A 260 -22.89 26.15 7.53
C THR A 260 -22.32 26.07 8.94
N PHE A 261 -21.88 27.20 9.47
CA PHE A 261 -21.31 27.29 10.82
C PHE A 261 -22.40 27.46 11.87
N LYS A 262 -22.34 26.64 12.94
CA LYS A 262 -23.29 26.70 14.07
C LYS A 262 -23.07 27.93 14.98
N ALA A 263 -21.86 28.47 15.00
CA ALA A 263 -21.47 29.65 15.78
C ALA A 263 -20.50 30.53 14.99
N ALA A 264 -20.41 31.79 15.37
CA ALA A 264 -19.31 32.65 14.92
C ALA A 264 -18.04 32.31 15.72
N GLY A 265 -16.88 32.39 15.09
CA GLY A 265 -15.61 32.10 15.77
C GLY A 265 -14.42 31.96 14.82
N ASN A 266 -13.26 31.74 15.42
CA ASN A 266 -12.06 31.33 14.69
C ASN A 266 -12.10 29.83 14.44
N TYR A 267 -11.95 29.42 13.19
CA TYR A 267 -11.88 28.04 12.78
C TYR A 267 -10.55 27.80 12.09
N GLU A 268 -9.82 26.78 12.52
CA GLU A 268 -8.73 26.24 11.72
C GLU A 268 -9.32 25.40 10.59
N VAL A 269 -9.02 25.78 9.37
CA VAL A 269 -9.54 25.12 8.17
C VAL A 269 -8.51 24.12 7.71
N PHE A 270 -8.92 22.87 7.51
CA PHE A 270 -8.06 21.81 6.98
C PHE A 270 -8.59 21.33 5.64
N VAL A 271 -7.69 20.78 4.82
CA VAL A 271 -8.05 19.99 3.65
C VAL A 271 -7.36 18.64 3.69
N TYR A 272 -8.09 17.59 3.30
CA TYR A 272 -7.51 16.26 3.17
C TYR A 272 -6.87 16.11 1.79
N VAL A 273 -5.59 15.72 1.75
CA VAL A 273 -4.88 15.38 0.52
C VAL A 273 -4.92 13.86 0.34
N PRO A 274 -5.61 13.34 -0.70
CA PRO A 274 -5.71 11.91 -0.93
C PRO A 274 -4.35 11.33 -1.31
N ASN A 275 -4.14 10.04 -1.06
CA ASN A 275 -2.92 9.37 -1.52
C ASN A 275 -2.82 9.23 -3.05
N CYS A 276 -3.94 9.41 -3.75
CA CYS A 276 -4.07 9.15 -5.18
C CYS A 276 -4.38 10.42 -5.98
N ASN A 277 -3.78 10.55 -7.17
CA ASN A 277 -3.92 11.70 -8.08
C ASN A 277 -3.59 13.09 -7.48
N ALA A 278 -3.05 13.15 -6.26
CA ALA A 278 -2.60 14.37 -5.58
C ALA A 278 -1.18 14.79 -6.01
N THR A 279 -0.96 14.93 -7.32
CA THR A 279 0.38 15.06 -7.91
C THR A 279 0.84 16.50 -8.12
N THR A 280 -0.04 17.48 -7.95
CA THR A 280 0.29 18.89 -8.19
C THR A 280 1.13 19.48 -7.05
N THR A 281 2.16 20.24 -7.41
CA THR A 281 3.02 20.95 -6.45
C THR A 281 2.54 22.36 -6.15
N ASN A 282 1.48 22.82 -6.82
CA ASN A 282 1.03 24.21 -6.77
C ASN A 282 -0.50 24.31 -6.80
N LEU A 283 -1.20 23.48 -6.00
CA LEU A 283 -2.65 23.58 -5.90
C LEU A 283 -3.01 24.81 -5.06
N ARG A 284 -3.90 25.65 -5.59
CA ARG A 284 -4.45 26.79 -4.87
C ARG A 284 -5.73 26.41 -4.16
N TYR A 285 -5.70 26.46 -2.83
CA TYR A 285 -6.89 26.49 -2.00
C TYR A 285 -7.30 27.93 -1.72
N ARG A 286 -8.59 28.21 -1.79
CA ARG A 286 -9.16 29.54 -1.52
C ARG A 286 -10.15 29.45 -0.38
N VAL A 287 -9.92 30.21 0.67
CA VAL A 287 -10.83 30.38 1.80
C VAL A 287 -11.50 31.74 1.68
N MET A 288 -12.82 31.73 1.57
CA MET A 288 -13.65 32.94 1.61
C MET A 288 -14.22 33.08 3.01
N HIS A 289 -13.98 34.21 3.68
CA HIS A 289 -14.47 34.45 5.04
C HIS A 289 -14.71 35.94 5.26
N ASN A 290 -15.87 36.33 5.80
CA ASN A 290 -16.22 37.73 6.10
C ASN A 290 -15.95 38.73 4.93
N GLY A 291 -16.23 38.32 3.69
CA GLY A 291 -15.97 39.13 2.49
C GLY A 291 -14.50 39.24 2.09
N GLN A 292 -13.59 38.59 2.83
CA GLN A 292 -12.18 38.46 2.50
C GLN A 292 -11.91 37.17 1.73
N ARG A 293 -10.84 37.20 0.94
CA ARG A 293 -10.32 36.06 0.20
C ARG A 293 -8.89 35.80 0.66
N HIS A 294 -8.61 34.57 1.08
CA HIS A 294 -7.26 34.10 1.36
C HIS A 294 -6.92 32.91 0.46
N ASP A 295 -5.81 33.00 -0.27
CA ASP A 295 -5.34 31.91 -1.13
C ASP A 295 -4.11 31.26 -0.47
N ARG A 296 -4.11 29.94 -0.36
CA ARG A 296 -2.95 29.15 0.07
C ARG A 296 -2.52 28.21 -1.04
N ILE A 297 -1.23 28.21 -1.34
CA ILE A 297 -0.62 27.22 -2.22
C ILE A 297 -0.19 26.02 -1.37
N VAL A 298 -0.61 24.83 -1.78
CA VAL A 298 -0.24 23.57 -1.16
C VAL A 298 0.43 22.70 -2.22
N ASN A 299 1.62 22.22 -1.89
CA ASN A 299 2.29 21.16 -2.63
C ASN A 299 1.67 19.82 -2.26
N GLN A 300 0.61 19.42 -2.96
CA GLN A 300 -0.10 18.17 -2.66
C GLN A 300 0.80 16.95 -2.80
N TYR A 301 1.80 16.97 -3.69
CA TYR A 301 2.75 15.86 -3.85
C TYR A 301 3.51 15.52 -2.56
N GLN A 302 3.67 16.48 -1.63
CA GLN A 302 4.33 16.26 -0.34
C GLN A 302 3.42 15.67 0.73
N TYR A 303 2.11 15.61 0.50
CA TYR A 303 1.13 15.13 1.46
C TYR A 303 0.40 13.92 0.88
N SER A 304 0.33 12.83 1.63
CA SER A 304 -0.31 11.60 1.17
C SER A 304 -1.14 11.04 2.32
N ASN A 305 -2.46 10.92 2.12
CA ASN A 305 -3.42 10.53 3.15
C ASN A 305 -3.34 11.40 4.43
N GLN A 306 -3.25 12.72 4.26
CA GLN A 306 -3.02 13.64 5.37
C GLN A 306 -3.93 14.86 5.32
N TRP A 307 -4.32 15.33 6.50
CA TRP A 307 -4.94 16.63 6.68
C TRP A 307 -3.86 17.72 6.68
N VAL A 308 -4.06 18.73 5.84
CA VAL A 308 -3.19 19.89 5.71
C VAL A 308 -3.95 21.10 6.19
N SER A 309 -3.45 21.75 7.25
CA SER A 309 -4.00 23.04 7.70
C SER A 309 -3.89 24.04 6.56
N LEU A 310 -4.95 24.81 6.33
CA LEU A 310 -4.98 25.98 5.46
C LEU A 310 -4.81 27.29 6.23
N GLY A 311 -4.88 27.25 7.56
CA GLY A 311 -4.77 28.40 8.45
C GLY A 311 -6.02 28.58 9.30
N THR A 312 -5.97 29.55 10.22
CA THR A 312 -7.07 29.92 11.09
C THR A 312 -7.77 31.18 10.57
N TYR A 313 -9.09 31.11 10.42
CA TYR A 313 -9.91 32.18 9.86
C TYR A 313 -11.15 32.43 10.72
N TYR A 314 -11.55 33.69 10.83
CA TYR A 314 -12.79 34.04 11.53
C TYR A 314 -13.99 33.95 10.58
N PHE A 315 -15.04 33.24 11.00
CA PHE A 315 -16.33 33.14 10.34
C PHE A 315 -17.43 33.74 11.23
N GLY A 316 -18.26 34.62 10.66
CA GLY A 316 -19.33 35.32 11.37
C GLY A 316 -20.60 34.51 11.73
N GLY A 317 -20.61 33.18 11.58
CA GLY A 317 -21.79 32.33 11.81
C GLY A 317 -22.55 31.98 10.53
N ALA A 318 -23.85 31.68 10.61
CA ALA A 318 -24.65 31.23 9.46
C ALA A 318 -24.49 32.18 8.24
N ASN A 319 -24.17 31.61 7.07
CA ASN A 319 -23.94 32.30 5.79
C ASN A 319 -22.64 33.12 5.63
N SER A 320 -21.65 32.97 6.51
CA SER A 320 -20.39 33.77 6.46
C SER A 320 -19.24 33.19 5.62
N GLY A 321 -19.43 32.02 4.99
CA GLY A 321 -18.42 31.32 4.18
C GLY A 321 -18.60 31.43 2.65
N LEU A 322 -19.32 32.44 2.16
CA LEU A 322 -19.59 32.62 0.72
C LEU A 322 -18.44 33.30 -0.05
#